data_AF-A0A950WF74-F1
#
_entry.id   AF-A0A950WF74-F1
#
_cell.length_a   1.000
_cell.length_b   1.000
_cell.length_c   1.000
_cell.angle_alpha   90.00
_cell.angle_beta   90.00
_cell.angle_gamma   90.00
#
_symmetry.space_group_name_H-M   'P 1'
#
loop_
_entity.id
_entity.type
_entity.pdbx_description
1 polymer ?
#
loop_
_entity_poly.entity_id
_entity_poly.type
_entity_poly.pdbx_seq_one_letter_code
_entity_poly.pdbx_strand_id
1 'polypeptide(L)'
;MPSMIYLPLWNLSMALLFAIVFDRWAGVRTFTGGLKTGALIMLLLAIIMNLEFLAFMNFWKNELGVILNIAASTFIGTLAGGVVGAVLGAMSRSDAAQAA
;
A
#
# COMPACT_ATOMS: atom_id res chain seq x y z
N MET A 1 10.31 -26.39 -2.73
CA MET A 1 10.86 -25.06 -2.43
C MET A 1 9.78 -24.02 -2.72
N PRO A 2 9.65 -22.93 -1.94
CA PRO A 2 8.66 -21.88 -2.24
C PRO A 2 8.87 -21.33 -3.65
N SER A 3 7.78 -21.13 -4.41
CA SER A 3 7.87 -20.55 -5.75
C SER A 3 7.99 -19.03 -5.67
N MET A 4 9.08 -18.47 -6.18
CA MET A 4 9.37 -17.03 -6.10
C MET A 4 8.47 -16.18 -6.99
N ILE A 5 7.73 -16.77 -7.94
CA ILE A 5 6.84 -16.06 -8.87
C ILE A 5 5.69 -15.32 -8.18
N TYR A 6 5.29 -15.78 -6.99
CA TYR A 6 4.19 -15.15 -6.26
C TYR A 6 4.58 -13.80 -5.66
N LEU A 7 5.88 -13.53 -5.48
CA LEU A 7 6.39 -12.28 -4.92
C LEU A 7 6.20 -11.08 -5.89
N PRO A 8 6.59 -11.14 -7.17
CA PRO A 8 6.28 -10.08 -8.13
C PRO A 8 4.78 -9.95 -8.39
N LEU A 9 4.02 -11.05 -8.42
CA LEU A 9 2.56 -11.00 -8.59
C LEU A 9 1.86 -10.29 -7.44
N TRP A 10 2.30 -10.53 -6.20
CA TRP A 10 1.80 -9.82 -5.02
C TRP A 10 2.10 -8.32 -5.11
N ASN A 11 3.33 -7.94 -5.47
CA ASN A 11 3.72 -6.53 -5.62
C ASN A 11 2.93 -5.83 -6.73
N LEU A 12 2.75 -6.49 -7.88
CA LEU A 12 1.99 -5.95 -9.00
C LEU A 12 0.52 -5.74 -8.62
N SER A 13 -0.08 -6.72 -7.95
CA SER A 13 -1.47 -6.63 -7.47
C SER A 13 -1.64 -5.47 -6.48
N MET A 14 -0.68 -5.30 -5.57
CA MET A 14 -0.65 -4.17 -4.63
C MET A 14 -0.50 -2.83 -5.34
N ALA A 15 0.38 -2.73 -6.33
CA ALA A 15 0.56 -1.51 -7.11
C ALA A 15 -0.74 -1.12 -7.86
N LEU A 16 -1.43 -2.10 -8.45
CA LEU A 16 -2.72 -1.89 -9.12
C LEU A 16 -3.82 -1.46 -8.13
N LEU A 17 -3.89 -2.08 -6.95
CA LEU A 17 -4.82 -1.68 -5.90
C LEU A 17 -4.62 -0.21 -5.52
N PHE A 18 -3.37 0.19 -5.25
CA PHE A 18 -3.03 1.57 -4.93
C PHE A 18 -3.40 2.51 -6.08
N ALA A 19 -3.05 2.18 -7.31
CA ALA A 19 -3.38 3.00 -8.48
C ALA A 19 -4.90 3.19 -8.61
N ILE A 20 -5.70 2.13 -8.51
CA ILE A 20 -7.17 2.21 -8.64
C ILE A 20 -7.77 3.05 -7.51
N VAL A 21 -7.37 2.81 -6.26
CA VAL A 21 -7.93 3.55 -5.11
C VAL A 21 -7.54 5.03 -5.17
N PHE A 22 -6.28 5.33 -5.47
CA PHE A 22 -5.79 6.70 -5.48
C PHE A 22 -6.35 7.48 -6.66
N ASP A 23 -6.43 6.86 -7.83
CA ASP A 23 -6.85 7.52 -9.05
C ASP A 23 -8.38 7.62 -9.17
N ARG A 24 -9.08 6.50 -9.02
CA ARG A 24 -10.51 6.42 -9.31
C ARG A 24 -11.42 6.69 -8.12
N TRP A 25 -10.97 6.39 -6.89
CA TRP A 25 -11.85 6.49 -5.72
C TRP A 25 -11.59 7.75 -4.91
N ALA A 26 -10.34 8.00 -4.56
CA ALA A 26 -9.97 9.07 -3.64
C ALA A 26 -9.47 10.36 -4.35
N GLY A 27 -9.21 10.31 -5.66
CA GLY A 27 -8.74 11.47 -6.43
C GLY A 27 -7.44 12.08 -5.89
N VAL A 28 -6.54 11.25 -5.38
CA VAL A 28 -5.33 11.69 -4.68
C VAL A 28 -4.28 12.14 -5.71
N ARG A 29 -3.88 13.41 -5.59
CA ARG A 29 -2.87 14.07 -6.46
C ARG A 29 -1.75 14.75 -5.68
N THR A 30 -1.67 14.52 -4.37
CA THR A 30 -0.67 15.16 -3.50
C THR A 30 0.05 14.12 -2.66
N PHE A 31 1.30 14.44 -2.30
CA PHE A 31 2.11 13.58 -1.44
C PHE A 31 1.43 13.34 -0.09
N THR A 32 0.93 14.40 0.55
CA THR A 32 0.27 14.30 1.88
C THR A 32 -1.05 13.55 1.82
N GLY A 33 -1.84 13.71 0.76
CA GLY A 33 -3.02 12.89 0.50
C GLY A 33 -2.64 11.42 0.31
N GLY A 34 -1.52 11.18 -0.38
CA GLY A 34 -0.98 9.85 -0.60
C GLY A 34 -0.50 9.17 0.67
N LEU A 35 0.16 9.90 1.57
CA LEU A 35 0.56 9.38 2.89
C LEU A 35 -0.65 8.90 3.68
N LYS A 36 -1.70 9.72 3.80
CA LYS A 36 -2.91 9.38 4.58
C LYS A 36 -3.64 8.17 3.99
N THR A 37 -3.82 8.15 2.68
CA THR A 37 -4.52 7.07 1.98
C THR A 37 -3.71 5.77 2.03
N GLY A 38 -2.40 5.84 1.79
CA GLY A 38 -1.51 4.69 1.87
C GLY A 38 -1.41 4.10 3.28
N ALA A 39 -1.36 4.96 4.30
CA ALA A 39 -1.38 4.54 5.70
C ALA A 39 -2.65 3.74 6.02
N LEU A 40 -3.82 4.26 5.62
CA LEU A 40 -5.10 3.61 5.90
C LEU A 40 -5.21 2.25 5.21
N ILE A 41 -4.90 2.18 3.91
CA ILE A 41 -4.98 0.94 3.13
C ILE A 41 -4.02 -0.10 3.72
N MET A 42 -2.78 0.28 3.96
CA MET A 42 -1.77 -0.68 4.41
C MET A 42 -1.95 -1.10 5.86
N LEU A 43 -2.50 -0.23 6.72
CA LEU A 43 -2.89 -0.58 8.08
C LEU A 43 -3.96 -1.68 8.07
N LEU A 44 -5.05 -1.48 7.31
CA LEU A 44 -6.13 -2.46 7.21
C LEU A 44 -5.63 -3.77 6.62
N LEU A 45 -4.83 -3.71 5.56
CA LEU A 45 -4.26 -4.89 4.93
C LEU A 45 -3.32 -5.64 5.88
N ALA A 46 -2.45 -4.92 6.60
CA ALA A 46 -1.54 -5.53 7.55
C ALA A 46 -2.30 -6.20 8.70
N ILE A 47 -3.37 -5.58 9.20
CA ILE A 47 -4.24 -6.20 10.22
C ILE A 47 -4.84 -7.50 9.70
N ILE A 48 -5.46 -7.49 8.53
CA ILE A 48 -6.11 -8.67 7.94
C ILE A 48 -5.10 -9.82 7.78
N MET A 49 -3.95 -9.55 7.14
CA MET A 49 -2.93 -10.57 6.88
C MET A 49 -2.33 -11.13 8.17
N ASN A 50 -2.06 -10.29 9.16
CA ASN A 50 -1.49 -10.77 10.42
C ASN A 50 -2.50 -11.56 11.26
N LEU A 51 -3.78 -11.16 11.28
CA LEU A 51 -4.82 -11.93 11.95
C LEU A 51 -5.03 -13.30 11.28
N GLU A 52 -4.99 -13.36 9.95
CA GLU A 52 -5.04 -14.62 9.21
C GLU A 52 -3.86 -15.54 9.58
N PHE A 53 -2.64 -14.98 9.62
CA PHE A 53 -1.44 -15.75 10.00
C PHE A 53 -1.46 -16.22 11.46
N LEU A 54 -2.06 -15.45 12.36
CA LEU A 54 -2.22 -15.83 13.76
C LEU A 54 -3.30 -16.91 13.92
N ALA A 55 -4.40 -16.84 13.16
CA ALA A 55 -5.51 -17.79 13.24
C ALA A 55 -5.18 -19.15 12.60
N PHE A 56 -4.59 -19.16 11.40
CA PHE A 56 -4.48 -20.38 10.61
C PHE A 56 -3.05 -20.91 10.46
N MET A 57 -2.04 -20.03 10.49
CA MET A 57 -0.68 -20.42 10.10
C MET A 57 0.30 -20.52 11.29
N ASN A 58 -0.14 -20.14 12.50
CA ASN A 58 0.66 -20.12 13.73
C ASN A 58 2.07 -19.52 13.52
N PHE A 59 2.16 -18.52 12.63
CA PHE A 59 3.41 -17.96 12.14
C PHE A 59 4.08 -17.05 13.18
N TRP A 60 3.28 -16.56 14.13
CA TRP A 60 3.70 -15.64 15.17
C TRP A 60 3.70 -16.34 16.53
N LYS A 61 4.84 -16.27 17.22
CA LYS A 61 4.99 -16.85 18.57
C LYS A 61 4.58 -15.90 19.70
N ASN A 62 4.42 -14.61 19.40
CA ASN A 62 4.10 -13.57 20.36
C ASN A 62 3.31 -12.44 19.67
N GLU A 63 2.26 -11.96 20.35
CA GLU A 63 1.38 -10.86 19.95
C GLU A 63 2.16 -9.55 19.69
N LEU A 64 3.25 -9.33 20.43
CA LEU A 64 4.12 -8.17 20.23
C LEU A 64 4.76 -8.14 18.84
N GLY A 65 5.11 -9.32 18.29
CA GLY A 65 5.65 -9.43 16.93
C GLY A 65 4.64 -9.02 15.85
N VAL A 66 3.37 -9.37 16.06
CA VAL A 66 2.26 -8.99 15.18
C VAL A 66 2.06 -7.48 15.19
N ILE A 67 2.02 -6.86 16.38
CA ILE A 67 1.83 -5.40 16.50
C ILE A 67 2.96 -4.65 15.80
N LEU A 68 4.21 -5.07 16.00
CA LEU A 68 5.36 -4.46 15.34
C LEU A 68 5.31 -4.64 13.81
N ASN A 69 4.90 -5.81 13.34
CA ASN A 69 4.77 -6.06 11.91
C ASN A 69 3.68 -5.20 11.26
N ILE A 70 2.54 -5.01 11.94
CA ILE A 70 1.47 -4.13 11.50
C ILE A 70 1.99 -2.69 11.43
N ALA A 71 2.67 -2.20 12.46
CA ALA A 71 3.22 -0.85 12.49
C ALA A 71 4.25 -0.62 11.37
N ALA A 72 5.19 -1.55 11.17
CA ALA A 72 6.20 -1.47 10.13
C ALA A 72 5.59 -1.50 8.72
N SER A 73 4.66 -2.43 8.48
CA SER A 73 3.96 -2.55 7.20
C SER A 73 3.18 -1.29 6.88
N THR A 74 2.46 -0.75 7.88
CA THR A 74 1.72 0.51 7.74
C THR A 74 2.65 1.67 7.39
N PHE A 75 3.79 1.78 8.07
CA PHE A 75 4.77 2.82 7.80
C PHE A 75 5.31 2.73 6.36
N ILE A 76 5.66 1.54 5.89
CA ILE A 76 6.11 1.32 4.51
C ILE A 76 5.01 1.70 3.52
N GLY A 77 3.77 1.25 3.73
CA GLY A 77 2.65 1.58 2.86
C GLY A 77 2.26 3.07 2.87
N THR A 78 2.48 3.74 4.00
CA THR A 78 2.34 5.20 4.13
C THR A 78 3.29 5.90 3.16
N LEU A 79 4.59 5.56 3.21
CA LEU A 79 5.59 6.15 2.33
C LEU A 79 5.33 5.82 0.85
N ALA A 80 5.00 4.55 0.55
CA ALA A 80 4.65 4.11 -0.80
C ALA A 80 3.44 4.89 -1.34
N GLY A 81 2.39 5.06 -0.53
CA GLY A 81 1.24 5.89 -0.87
C GLY A 81 1.63 7.34 -1.13
N GLY A 82 2.49 7.93 -0.31
CA GLY A 82 3.02 9.29 -0.54
C GLY A 82 3.64 9.42 -1.94
N VAL A 83 4.52 8.49 -2.31
CA VAL A 83 5.16 8.46 -3.63
C VAL A 83 4.11 8.33 -4.75
N VAL A 84 3.16 7.40 -4.64
CA VAL A 84 2.11 7.22 -5.65
C VAL A 84 1.29 8.49 -5.83
N GLY A 85 0.87 9.13 -4.72
CA GLY A 85 0.11 10.38 -4.77
C GLY A 85 0.89 11.54 -5.41
N ALA A 86 2.20 11.62 -5.16
CA ALA A 86 3.06 12.61 -5.79
C ALA A 86 3.24 12.37 -7.30
N VAL A 87 3.43 11.11 -7.72
CA VAL A 87 3.58 10.73 -9.13
C VAL A 87 2.30 11.03 -9.91
N LEU A 88 1.14 10.61 -9.39
CA LEU A 88 -0.14 10.89 -10.04
C LEU A 88 -0.40 12.39 -10.20
N GLY A 89 -0.04 13.19 -9.19
CA GLY A 89 -0.12 14.66 -9.27
C GLY A 89 0.89 15.30 -10.23
N ALA A 90 2.05 14.69 -10.45
CA ALA A 90 2.99 15.13 -11.47
C ALA A 90 2.48 14.83 -12.88
N MET A 91 1.94 13.62 -13.09
CA MET A 91 1.38 13.20 -14.39
C MET A 91 0.21 14.08 -14.80
N SER A 92 -0.73 14.37 -13.89
CA SER A 92 -1.89 15.23 -14.21
C SER A 92 -1.49 16.65 -14.62
N ARG A 93 -0.38 17.18 -14.07
CA ARG A 93 0.17 18.49 -14.46
C ARG A 93 0.86 18.44 -15.82
N SER A 94 1.55 17.34 -16.12
CA SER A 94 2.14 17.10 -17.44
C SER A 94 1.06 17.03 -18.53
N ASP A 95 -0.02 16.30 -18.28
CA ASP A 95 -1.13 16.17 -19.24
C ASP A 95 -1.79 17.53 -19.53
N ALA A 96 -1.99 18.35 -18.48
CA ALA A 96 -2.51 19.71 -18.62
C ALA A 96 -1.57 20.63 -19.42
N ALA A 97 -0.25 20.49 -19.26
CA ALA A 97 0.73 21.28 -20.00
C ALA A 97 0.83 20.89 -21.49
N GLN A 98 0.51 19.65 -21.85
CA GLN A 98 0.46 19.21 -23.25
C GLN A 98 -0.84 19.59 -23.97
N ALA A 99 -1.90 19.89 -23.21
CA ALA A 99 -3.21 20.28 -23.75
C ALA A 99 -3.40 21.79 -23.94
N ALA A 100 -2.43 22.61 -23.53
CA ALA A 100 -2.41 24.08 -23.65
C ALA A 100 -1.53 24.54 -24.82
#